data_AF-J9UFU0-F1
#
_entry.id   AF-J9UFU0-F1
#
_cell.length_a   1.000
_cell.length_b   1.000
_cell.length_c   1.000
_cell.angle_alpha   90.00
_cell.angle_beta   90.00
_cell.angle_gamma   90.00
#
_symmetry.space_group_name_H-M   'P 1'
#
loop_
_entity.id
_entity.type
_entity.pdbx_description
1 polymer ?
#
loop_
_entity_poly.entity_id
_entity_poly.type
_entity_poly.pdbx_seq_one_letter_code
_entity_poly.pdbx_strand_id
1 'polypeptide(L)'
;MLIQIINFIYVLIMQALRLYSFIWFIWIIISWLTAFGAIHLDYYNPIVNFFYRITDGVIDKIFGNFRDKLIIGVIDLSPLVFLLILQMVVPPLITMLYRFIIRLIL
;
A
#
# COMPACT_ATOMS: atom_id res chain seq x y z
N MET A 1 32.20 0.63 -5.70
CA MET A 1 31.48 -0.37 -4.89
C MET A 1 30.31 0.24 -4.11
N LEU A 2 30.51 1.28 -3.28
CA LEU A 2 29.43 1.89 -2.49
C LEU A 2 28.22 2.37 -3.32
N ILE A 3 28.46 3.11 -4.41
CA ILE A 3 27.39 3.60 -5.30
C ILE A 3 26.56 2.45 -5.89
N GLN A 4 27.19 1.33 -6.25
CA GLN A 4 26.49 0.16 -6.80
C GLN A 4 25.56 -0.47 -5.76
N ILE A 5 25.99 -0.53 -4.49
CA ILE A 5 25.17 -1.03 -3.38
C ILE A 5 23.94 -0.12 -3.19
N ILE A 6 24.13 1.20 -3.21
CA ILE A 6 23.03 2.17 -3.07
C ILE A 6 22.03 2.02 -4.22
N ASN A 7 22.51 1.88 -5.46
CA ASN A 7 21.65 1.66 -6.62
C ASN A 7 20.85 0.35 -6.50
N PHE A 8 21.50 -0.72 -6.04
CA PHE A 8 20.84 -1.99 -5.80
C PHE A 8 19.72 -1.87 -4.77
N ILE A 9 20.00 -1.24 -3.62
CA ILE A 9 19.01 -1.01 -2.56
C ILE A 9 17.84 -0.17 -3.09
N TYR A 10 18.12 0.90 -3.84
CA TYR A 10 17.09 1.74 -4.44
C TYR A 10 16.15 0.92 -5.35
N VAL A 11 16.70 0.10 -6.25
CA VAL A 11 15.91 -0.76 -7.14
C VAL A 11 15.10 -1.77 -6.32
N LEU A 12 15.70 -2.40 -5.31
CA LEU A 12 15.02 -3.36 -4.45
C LEU A 12 13.81 -2.75 -3.74
N ILE A 13 13.97 -1.55 -3.16
CA ILE A 13 12.88 -0.81 -2.50
C ILE A 13 11.77 -0.48 -3.50
N MET A 14 12.12 0.02 -4.70
CA MET A 14 11.14 0.37 -5.72
C MET A 14 10.35 -0.85 -6.21
N GLN A 15 10.99 -2.01 -6.34
CA GLN A 15 10.33 -3.26 -6.72
C GLN A 15 9.44 -3.80 -5.61
N ALA A 16 9.90 -3.73 -4.36
CA ALA A 16 9.09 -4.09 -3.19
C ALA A 16 7.84 -3.20 -3.08
N LEU A 17 7.99 -1.89 -3.27
CA LEU A 17 6.86 -0.94 -3.27
C LEU A 17 5.84 -1.25 -4.37
N ARG A 18 6.31 -1.62 -5.57
CA ARG A 18 5.45 -2.03 -6.69
C ARG A 18 4.66 -3.30 -6.36
N LEU A 19 5.33 -4.31 -5.82
CA LEU A 19 4.70 -5.57 -5.42
C LEU A 19 3.66 -5.32 -4.32
N TYR A 20 4.02 -4.53 -3.30
CA TYR A 20 3.12 -4.16 -2.22
C TYR A 20 1.87 -3.42 -2.73
N SER A 21 2.06 -2.45 -3.63
CA SER A 21 0.95 -1.71 -4.26
C SER A 21 0.03 -2.63 -5.06
N PHE A 22 0.59 -3.64 -5.75
CA PHE A 22 -0.20 -4.61 -6.50
C PHE A 22 -1.05 -5.51 -5.58
N ILE A 23 -0.50 -5.95 -4.45
CA ILE A 23 -1.25 -6.69 -3.42
C ILE A 23 -2.42 -5.87 -2.91
N TRP A 24 -2.20 -4.59 -2.61
CA TRP A 24 -3.27 -3.67 -2.20
C TRP A 24 -4.35 -3.51 -3.26
N PHE A 25 -3.95 -3.37 -4.53
CA PHE A 25 -4.90 -3.28 -5.63
C PHE A 25 -5.82 -4.51 -5.70
N ILE A 26 -5.26 -5.71 -5.63
CA ILE A 26 -6.03 -6.96 -5.57
C ILE A 26 -6.97 -6.96 -4.36
N TRP A 27 -6.45 -6.59 -3.19
CA TRP A 27 -7.22 -6.57 -1.95
C TRP A 27 -8.42 -5.63 -2.02
N ILE A 28 -8.26 -4.43 -2.61
CA ILE A 28 -9.35 -3.48 -2.81
C ILE A 28 -10.46 -4.11 -3.64
N ILE A 29 -10.12 -4.72 -4.78
CA ILE A 29 -11.10 -5.38 -5.65
C ILE A 29 -11.84 -6.47 -4.88
N ILE A 30 -11.12 -7.33 -4.17
CA ILE A 30 -11.70 -8.41 -3.35
C ILE A 30 -12.65 -7.84 -2.29
N SER A 31 -12.23 -6.80 -1.56
CA SER A 31 -13.03 -6.17 -0.51
C SER A 31 -14.35 -5.59 -1.05
N TRP A 32 -14.32 -4.95 -2.22
CA TRP A 32 -15.51 -4.38 -2.84
C TRP A 32 -16.42 -5.46 -3.42
N LEU A 33 -15.87 -6.49 -4.06
CA LEU A 33 -16.67 -7.63 -4.52
C LEU A 33 -17.42 -8.30 -3.37
N THR A 34 -16.81 -8.39 -2.18
CA THR A 34 -17.49 -8.88 -0.98
C THR A 34 -18.53 -7.90 -0.46
N ALA A 35 -18.25 -6.59 -0.45
CA ALA A 35 -19.21 -5.58 -0.03
C ALA A 35 -20.48 -5.55 -0.90
N PHE A 36 -20.34 -5.83 -2.21
CA PHE A 36 -21.47 -5.96 -3.14
C PHE A 36 -22.16 -7.33 -3.09
N GLY A 37 -21.68 -8.27 -2.27
CA GLY A 37 -22.21 -9.64 -2.19
C GLY A 37 -21.91 -10.52 -3.41
N ALA A 38 -20.98 -10.10 -4.29
CA ALA A 38 -20.61 -10.86 -5.48
C ALA A 38 -19.74 -12.09 -5.13
N ILE A 39 -18.94 -12.00 -4.06
CA ILE A 39 -18.12 -13.11 -3.55
C ILE A 39 -18.21 -13.16 -2.01
N HIS A 40 -18.16 -14.37 -1.45
CA HIS A 40 -18.09 -14.57 -0.01
C HIS A 40 -16.64 -14.91 0.39
N LEU A 41 -16.04 -14.07 1.23
CA LEU A 41 -14.72 -14.34 1.82
C LEU A 41 -14.88 -15.17 3.09
N ASP A 42 -14.14 -16.27 3.16
CA ASP A 42 -14.00 -17.03 4.41
C ASP A 42 -12.92 -16.39 5.28
N TYR A 43 -13.34 -15.63 6.29
CA TYR A 43 -12.44 -14.99 7.25
C TYR A 43 -11.78 -15.97 8.23
N TYR A 44 -12.18 -17.25 8.25
CA TYR A 44 -11.46 -18.30 8.98
C TYR A 44 -10.21 -18.77 8.24
N ASN A 45 -10.09 -18.49 6.94
CA ASN A 45 -8.87 -18.75 6.19
C ASN A 45 -7.72 -17.87 6.74
N PRO A 46 -6.61 -18.45 7.21
CA PRO A 46 -5.53 -17.71 7.84
C PRO A 46 -4.91 -16.67 6.90
N ILE A 47 -4.89 -16.92 5.59
CA ILE A 47 -4.35 -15.99 4.59
C ILE A 47 -5.26 -14.77 4.47
N VAL A 48 -6.57 -14.98 4.33
CA VAL A 48 -7.56 -13.89 4.24
C VAL A 48 -7.56 -13.07 5.52
N ASN A 49 -7.58 -13.71 6.68
CA ASN A 49 -7.53 -13.06 7.99
C ASN A 49 -6.24 -12.25 8.18
N PHE A 50 -5.11 -12.76 7.70
CA PHE A 50 -3.83 -12.05 7.74
C PHE A 50 -3.88 -10.76 6.90
N PHE A 51 -4.34 -10.84 5.65
CA PHE A 51 -4.47 -9.66 4.80
C PHE A 51 -5.48 -8.67 5.35
N TYR A 52 -6.62 -9.15 5.85
CA TYR A 52 -7.63 -8.32 6.50
C TYR A 52 -7.04 -7.55 7.68
N ARG A 53 -6.38 -8.23 8.62
CA ARG A 53 -5.77 -7.57 9.79
C ARG A 53 -4.68 -6.56 9.43
N ILE A 54 -3.87 -6.86 8.43
CA ILE A 54 -2.80 -5.95 7.99
C ILE A 54 -3.40 -4.73 7.30
N THR A 55 -4.29 -4.93 6.35
CA THR A 55 -4.90 -3.81 5.62
C THR A 55 -5.72 -2.94 6.56
N ASP A 56 -6.64 -3.50 7.34
CA ASP A 56 -7.48 -2.74 8.27
C ASP A 56 -6.62 -2.03 9.33
N GLY A 57 -5.63 -2.73 9.90
CA GLY A 57 -4.70 -2.13 10.86
C GLY A 57 -3.82 -1.02 10.29
N VAL A 58 -3.49 -1.05 8.99
CA VAL A 58 -2.77 0.03 8.31
C VAL A 58 -3.70 1.21 8.02
N ILE A 59 -4.91 0.93 7.52
CA ILE A 59 -5.91 1.96 7.24
C ILE A 59 -6.33 2.69 8.51
N ASP A 60 -6.59 1.98 9.60
CA ASP A 60 -6.97 2.59 10.88
C ASP A 60 -5.86 3.45 11.46
N LYS A 61 -4.59 3.06 11.28
CA LYS A 61 -3.45 3.88 11.73
C LYS A 61 -3.28 5.16 10.92
N ILE A 62 -3.54 5.10 9.61
CA ILE A 62 -3.30 6.22 8.69
C ILE A 62 -4.49 7.18 8.68
N PHE A 63 -5.70 6.62 8.59
CA PHE A 63 -6.92 7.41 8.42
C PHE A 63 -7.67 7.58 9.74
N GLY A 64 -7.61 6.64 10.68
CA GLY A 64 -8.22 6.76 12.02
C GLY A 64 -9.58 7.48 12.00
N ASN A 65 -9.64 8.64 12.65
CA ASN A 65 -10.84 9.48 12.76
C ASN A 65 -11.35 10.07 11.42
N PHE A 66 -10.54 10.03 10.35
CA PHE A 66 -10.92 10.46 9.00
C PHE A 66 -11.49 9.33 8.14
N ARG A 67 -11.38 8.07 8.59
CA ARG A 67 -11.87 6.91 7.83
C ARG A 67 -13.37 7.03 7.51
N ASP A 68 -14.17 7.48 8.47
CA ASP A 68 -15.62 7.63 8.31
C ASP A 68 -16.01 8.56 7.15
N LYS A 69 -15.16 9.53 6.80
CA LYS A 69 -15.39 10.45 5.67
C LYS A 69 -15.10 9.81 4.31
N LEU A 70 -14.37 8.70 4.30
CA LEU A 70 -13.97 7.96 3.11
C LEU A 70 -14.88 6.76 2.85
N ILE A 71 -15.81 6.45 3.75
CA ILE A 71 -16.83 5.44 3.56
C ILE A 71 -18.01 6.08 2.82
N ILE A 72 -18.35 5.55 1.63
CA ILE A 72 -19.49 6.01 0.82
C ILE A 72 -20.44 4.83 0.63
N GLY A 73 -21.57 4.88 1.34
CA GLY A 73 -22.54 3.79 1.35
C GLY A 73 -21.94 2.52 1.96
N VAL A 74 -21.79 1.48 1.15
CA VAL A 74 -21.20 0.18 1.56
C VAL A 74 -19.72 0.05 1.19
N ILE A 75 -19.15 1.05 0.50
CA ILE A 75 -17.79 1.01 -0.04
C ILE A 75 -16.87 1.85 0.84
N ASP A 76 -15.78 1.25 1.30
CA ASP A 76 -14.68 1.98 1.93
C ASP A 76 -13.65 2.40 0.87
N LEU A 77 -13.45 3.71 0.71
CA LEU A 77 -12.46 4.28 -0.20
C LEU A 77 -11.08 4.48 0.45
N SER A 78 -10.96 4.30 1.77
CA SER A 78 -9.69 4.50 2.48
C SER A 78 -8.55 3.63 1.91
N PRO A 79 -8.76 2.34 1.60
CA PRO A 79 -7.78 1.53 0.89
C PRO A 79 -7.34 2.10 -0.47
N LEU A 80 -8.27 2.70 -1.22
CA LEU A 80 -7.98 3.30 -2.51
C LEU A 80 -7.14 4.58 -2.36
N VAL A 81 -7.51 5.45 -1.42
CA VAL A 81 -6.74 6.66 -1.10
C VAL A 81 -5.33 6.28 -0.64
N PHE A 82 -5.21 5.24 0.19
CA PHE A 82 -3.91 4.72 0.59
C PHE A 82 -3.07 4.25 -0.60
N LEU A 83 -3.67 3.49 -1.51
CA LEU A 83 -3.01 3.02 -2.72
C LEU A 83 -2.54 4.19 -3.61
N LEU A 84 -3.34 5.25 -3.73
CA LEU A 84 -2.95 6.46 -4.46
C LEU A 84 -1.74 7.14 -3.82
N ILE A 85 -1.71 7.26 -2.48
CA ILE A 85 -0.55 7.79 -1.76
C ILE A 85 0.69 6.92 -2.01
N LEU A 86 0.55 5.59 -1.92
CA LEU A 86 1.64 4.64 -2.20
C LEU A 86 2.18 4.75 -3.63
N GLN A 87 1.33 5.03 -4.62
CA GLN A 87 1.75 5.10 -6.02
C GLN A 87 2.25 6.49 -6.43
N MET A 88 1.71 7.56 -5.86
CA MET A 88 1.98 8.93 -6.31
C MET A 88 2.93 9.70 -5.40
N VAL A 89 2.89 9.46 -4.09
CA VAL A 89 3.67 10.24 -3.10
C VAL A 89 4.94 9.52 -2.71
N VAL A 90 4.84 8.23 -2.39
CA VAL A 90 5.97 7.45 -1.87
C VAL A 90 7.13 7.30 -2.88
N PRO A 91 6.91 7.02 -4.18
CA PRO A 91 8.01 6.83 -5.11
C PRO A 91 8.83 8.12 -5.32
N PRO A 92 8.22 9.30 -5.54
CA PRO A 92 8.98 10.56 -5.59
C PRO A 92 9.79 10.85 -4.33
N LEU A 93 9.25 10.55 -3.13
CA LEU A 93 9.99 10.71 -1.87
C LEU A 93 11.22 9.80 -1.81
N ILE A 94 11.09 8.53 -2.19
CA ILE A 94 12.22 7.59 -2.26
C ILE A 94 13.25 8.07 -3.29
N THR A 95 12.80 8.50 -4.48
CA THR A 95 13.68 9.05 -5.51
C THR A 95 14.40 10.32 -5.02
N MET A 96 13.72 11.19 -4.27
CA MET A 96 14.33 12.39 -3.68
C MET A 96 15.42 12.01 -2.68
N LEU A 97 15.16 11.08 -1.76
CA LEU A 97 16.14 10.60 -0.79
C LEU A 97 17.34 9.94 -1.48
N TYR A 98 17.09 9.10 -2.48
CA TYR A 98 18.15 8.47 -3.27
C TYR A 98 19.05 9.52 -3.95
N ARG A 99 18.46 10.53 -4.60
CA ARG A 99 19.21 11.62 -5.24
C ARG A 99 20.02 12.44 -4.24
N PHE A 100 19.45 12.70 -3.07
CA PHE A 100 20.14 13.39 -1.98
C PHE A 100 21.36 12.61 -1.50
N ILE A 101 21.20 11.31 -1.23
CA ILE A 101 22.30 10.43 -0.81
C ILE A 101 23.40 10.36 -1.86
N ILE A 102 23.05 10.19 -3.14
CA ILE A 102 24.05 10.14 -4.23
C ILE A 102 24.82 11.47 -4.33
N ARG A 103 24.16 12.62 -4.17
CA ARG A 103 24.80 13.94 -4.18
C ARG A 103 25.74 14.18 -3.01
N LEU A 104 25.54 13.51 -1.87
CA LEU A 104 26.44 13.63 -0.71
C LEU A 104 27.74 12.82 -0.88
N ILE A 105 27.72 11.81 -1.75
CA ILE A 105 28.84 10.88 -1.95
C ILE A 105 29.74 11.31 -3.12
N LEU A 106 29.17 12.02 -4.11
CA LEU A 106 29.88 12.60 -5.25
C LEU A 106 30.52 13.95 -4.88
#